data_AF-A0A7Y0XBX7-F1
#
_entry.id   AF-A0A7Y0XBX7-F1
#
_cell.length_a   1.000
_cell.length_b   1.000
_cell.length_c   1.000
_cell.angle_alpha   90.00
_cell.angle_beta   90.00
_cell.angle_gamma   90.00
#
_symmetry.space_group_name_H-M   'P 1'
#
loop_
_entity.id
_entity.type
_entity.pdbx_description
1 polymer ?
#
loop_
_entity_poly.entity_id
_entity_poly.type
_entity_poly.pdbx_seq_one_letter_code
_entity_poly.pdbx_strand_id
1 'polypeptide(L)'
;SEIQDGKVPSTWWTFQEVGHNDEGQKELANIIGAKVFNTPKPKRLLKRIIQLAADENALILDSFAGSGTTAHAVLEANKSDEGNR
;
A
#
# COMPACT_ATOMS: atom_id res chain seq x y z
N SER A 1 26.21 -1.79 -19.70
CA SER A 1 25.03 -2.30 -18.99
C SER A 1 25.46 -3.54 -18.24
N GLU A 2 25.65 -3.44 -16.93
CA GLU A 2 25.96 -4.63 -16.12
C GLU A 2 24.79 -5.60 -16.22
N ILE A 3 25.06 -6.78 -16.75
CA ILE A 3 24.12 -7.90 -16.71
C ILE A 3 24.06 -8.29 -15.24
N GLN A 4 22.94 -8.02 -14.57
CA GLN A 4 22.70 -8.54 -13.23
C GLN A 4 22.67 -10.06 -13.32
N ASP A 5 23.75 -10.69 -12.91
CA ASP A 5 23.87 -12.14 -12.84
C ASP A 5 23.10 -12.62 -11.60
N GLY A 6 21.90 -13.17 -11.81
CA GLY A 6 21.03 -13.65 -10.75
C GLY A 6 19.54 -13.43 -11.04
N LYS A 7 18.70 -14.32 -10.50
CA LYS A 7 17.25 -14.12 -10.50
C LYS A 7 16.91 -13.13 -9.38
N VAL A 8 16.29 -11.99 -9.72
CA VAL A 8 15.71 -11.08 -8.72
C VAL A 8 14.83 -11.91 -7.78
N PRO A 9 15.08 -11.90 -6.46
CA PRO A 9 14.31 -12.69 -5.53
C PRO A 9 12.82 -12.33 -5.64
N SER A 10 11.99 -13.33 -5.87
CA SER A 10 10.55 -13.14 -5.91
C SER A 10 10.03 -12.81 -4.52
N THR A 11 9.15 -11.82 -4.43
CA THR A 11 8.44 -11.51 -3.19
C THR A 11 7.49 -12.66 -2.83
N TRP A 12 7.27 -12.89 -1.54
CA TRP A 12 6.29 -13.87 -1.08
C TRP A 12 4.84 -13.45 -1.38
N TRP A 13 4.58 -12.15 -1.46
CA TRP A 13 3.29 -11.63 -1.89
C TRP A 13 3.30 -11.36 -3.38
N THR A 14 2.37 -11.96 -4.08
CA THR A 14 2.20 -11.81 -5.53
C THR A 14 1.43 -10.54 -5.85
N PHE A 15 1.61 -10.00 -7.06
CA PHE A 15 0.83 -8.85 -7.53
C PHE A 15 -0.69 -9.12 -7.53
N GLN A 16 -1.10 -10.39 -7.67
CA GLN A 16 -2.50 -10.79 -7.59
C GLN A 16 -3.07 -10.63 -6.18
N GLU A 17 -2.24 -10.72 -5.14
CA GLU A 17 -2.64 -10.57 -3.74
C GLU A 17 -2.54 -9.11 -3.28
N VAL A 18 -1.42 -8.44 -3.55
CA VAL A 18 -1.12 -7.10 -2.99
C VAL A 18 -1.19 -5.95 -3.99
N GLY A 19 -1.45 -6.24 -5.26
CA GLY A 19 -1.57 -5.25 -6.32
C GLY A 19 -0.23 -4.85 -6.93
N HIS A 20 -0.29 -3.92 -7.88
CA HIS A 20 0.87 -3.35 -8.56
C HIS A 20 0.72 -1.83 -8.70
N ASN A 21 1.78 -1.14 -9.16
CA ASN A 21 1.82 0.33 -9.20
C ASN A 21 0.68 0.96 -10.03
N ASP A 22 0.32 0.37 -11.16
CA ASP A 22 -0.76 0.87 -12.03
C ASP A 22 -2.13 0.89 -11.34
N GLU A 23 -2.39 -0.09 -10.46
CA GLU A 23 -3.61 -0.17 -9.66
C GLU A 23 -3.65 0.99 -8.67
N GLY A 24 -2.54 1.24 -7.95
CA GLY A 24 -2.43 2.38 -7.04
C GLY A 24 -2.62 3.72 -7.76
N GLN A 25 -2.10 3.85 -8.98
CA GLN A 25 -2.27 5.08 -9.77
C GLN A 25 -3.73 5.30 -10.18
N LYS A 26 -4.43 4.24 -10.60
CA LYS A 26 -5.85 4.30 -10.96
C LYS A 26 -6.73 4.61 -9.75
N GLU A 27 -6.48 3.93 -8.63
CA GLU A 27 -7.22 4.15 -7.39
C GLU A 27 -7.11 5.60 -6.93
N LEU A 28 -5.89 6.14 -6.90
CA LEU A 28 -5.69 7.53 -6.51
C LEU A 28 -6.36 8.50 -7.48
N ALA A 29 -6.21 8.29 -8.80
CA ALA A 29 -6.84 9.14 -9.81
C ALA A 29 -8.37 9.15 -9.68
N ASN A 30 -8.99 8.03 -9.30
CA ASN A 30 -10.43 7.96 -9.07
C ASN A 30 -10.89 8.78 -7.85
N ILE A 31 -10.01 8.96 -6.85
CA ILE A 31 -10.32 9.72 -5.62
C ILE A 31 -10.11 11.22 -5.85
N ILE A 32 -8.99 11.61 -6.45
CA ILE A 32 -8.57 13.03 -6.54
C ILE A 32 -8.80 13.66 -7.92
N GLY A 33 -9.22 12.88 -8.92
CA GLY A 33 -9.53 13.37 -10.27
C GLY A 33 -8.32 13.80 -11.11
N ALA A 34 -7.09 13.67 -10.59
CA ALA A 34 -5.87 14.07 -11.27
C ALA A 34 -4.68 13.15 -10.94
N LYS A 35 -3.73 13.00 -11.86
CA LYS A 35 -2.47 12.29 -11.62
C LYS A 35 -1.47 13.20 -10.90
N VAL A 36 -1.74 13.49 -9.63
CA VAL A 36 -0.87 14.36 -8.80
C VAL A 36 0.36 13.60 -8.28
N PHE A 37 0.28 12.27 -8.17
CA PHE A 37 1.39 11.42 -7.74
C PHE A 37 1.76 10.42 -8.84
N ASN A 38 3.07 10.24 -9.06
CA ASN A 38 3.59 9.40 -10.14
C ASN A 38 3.46 7.90 -9.83
N THR A 39 3.85 7.50 -8.62
CA THR A 39 3.93 6.09 -8.22
C THR A 39 3.39 5.89 -6.79
N PRO A 40 2.10 6.09 -6.56
CA PRO A 40 1.49 5.78 -5.27
C PRO A 40 1.65 4.30 -4.96
N LYS A 41 1.91 3.96 -3.69
CA LYS A 41 1.97 2.55 -3.26
C LYS A 41 0.59 1.90 -3.46
N PRO A 42 0.50 0.60 -3.79
CA PRO A 42 -0.79 -0.11 -3.84
C PRO A 42 -1.42 -0.17 -2.45
N LYS A 43 -2.70 0.19 -2.30
CA LYS A 43 -3.39 0.13 -1.01
C LYS A 43 -3.43 -1.28 -0.43
N ARG A 44 -3.67 -2.30 -1.27
CA ARG A 44 -3.78 -3.70 -0.84
C ARG A 44 -2.49 -4.23 -0.20
N LEU A 45 -1.33 -3.77 -0.66
CA LEU A 45 -0.05 -4.06 -0.04
C LEU A 45 -0.01 -3.54 1.40
N LEU A 46 -0.39 -2.28 1.62
CA LEU A 46 -0.38 -1.69 2.95
C LEU A 46 -1.43 -2.30 3.87
N LYS A 47 -2.62 -2.62 3.34
CA LYS A 47 -3.63 -3.38 4.07
C LYS A 47 -3.09 -4.72 4.56
N ARG A 48 -2.38 -5.46 3.68
CA ARG A 48 -1.77 -6.74 4.05
C ARG A 48 -0.73 -6.57 5.16
N ILE A 49 0.08 -5.52 5.10
CA ILE A 49 1.06 -5.20 6.15
C ILE A 49 0.35 -4.90 7.48
N ILE A 50 -0.65 -4.01 7.48
CA ILE A 50 -1.39 -3.63 8.69
C ILE A 50 -2.05 -4.84 9.33
N GLN A 51 -2.72 -5.69 8.55
CA GLN A 51 -3.35 -6.92 9.03
C GLN A 51 -2.38 -7.89 9.73
N LEU A 52 -1.10 -7.87 9.36
CA LEU A 52 -0.09 -8.76 9.92
C LEU A 52 0.67 -8.14 11.10
N ALA A 53 0.81 -6.81 11.12
CA ALA A 53 1.75 -6.13 12.01
C ALA A 53 1.07 -5.23 13.07
N ALA A 54 -0.23 -4.97 12.97
CA ALA A 54 -0.95 -4.04 13.82
C ALA A 54 -2.24 -4.65 14.39
N ASP A 55 -2.40 -4.57 15.71
CA ASP A 55 -3.69 -4.80 16.37
C ASP A 55 -4.64 -3.60 16.15
N GLU A 56 -5.86 -3.69 16.66
CA GLU A 56 -6.92 -2.69 16.50
C GLU A 56 -6.63 -1.34 17.17
N ASN A 57 -5.62 -1.20 18.02
CA ASN A 57 -5.30 0.06 18.73
C ASN A 57 -3.86 0.52 18.48
N ALA A 58 -3.18 -0.07 17.50
CA ALA A 58 -1.78 0.19 17.22
C ALA A 58 -1.57 1.58 16.62
N LEU A 59 -0.57 2.30 17.12
CA LEU A 59 -0.12 3.55 16.52
C LEU A 59 0.70 3.27 15.25
N ILE A 60 0.24 3.79 14.11
CA ILE A 60 0.90 3.62 12.81
C ILE A 60 1.58 4.92 12.39
N LEU A 61 2.89 4.84 12.08
CA LEU A 61 3.70 5.97 11.62
C LEU A 61 4.24 5.73 10.21
N ASP A 62 4.03 6.70 9.32
CA ASP A 62 4.68 6.77 8.02
C ASP A 62 5.31 8.15 7.83
N SER A 63 6.63 8.24 8.02
CA SER A 63 7.39 9.49 7.84
C SER A 63 7.64 9.85 6.37
N PHE A 64 7.22 9.00 5.43
CA PHE A 64 7.37 9.19 3.99
C PHE A 64 6.04 9.00 3.26
N ALA A 65 4.99 9.61 3.81
CA ALA A 65 3.60 9.35 3.46
C ALA A 65 3.26 9.52 1.97
N GLY A 66 3.90 10.45 1.26
CA GLY A 66 3.68 10.67 -0.17
C GLY A 66 2.20 10.89 -0.48
N SER A 67 1.59 9.98 -1.25
CA SER A 67 0.16 10.00 -1.60
C SER A 67 -0.80 9.68 -0.45
N GLY A 68 -0.29 9.41 0.76
CA GLY A 68 -1.11 9.09 1.92
C GLY A 68 -1.73 7.69 1.90
N THR A 69 -1.17 6.77 1.09
CA THR A 69 -1.72 5.40 0.95
C THR A 69 -1.79 4.68 2.30
N THR A 70 -0.82 4.91 3.21
CA THR A 70 -0.81 4.30 4.54
C THR A 70 -2.04 4.70 5.34
N ALA A 71 -2.33 6.00 5.44
CA ALA A 71 -3.53 6.51 6.12
C ALA A 71 -4.82 5.96 5.49
N HIS A 72 -4.88 5.88 4.15
CA HIS A 72 -6.04 5.31 3.46
C HIS A 72 -6.26 3.84 3.83
N ALA A 73 -5.19 3.03 3.92
CA ALA A 73 -5.28 1.64 4.32
C ALA A 73 -5.69 1.47 5.80
N VAL A 74 -5.23 2.35 6.69
CA VAL A 74 -5.65 2.37 8.12
C VAL A 74 -7.14 2.66 8.25
N LEU A 75 -7.64 3.68 7.57
CA LEU A 75 -9.08 4.02 7.60
C LEU A 75 -9.94 2.87 7.08
N GLU A 76 -9.50 2.16 6.04
CA GLU A 76 -10.21 0.98 5.53
C GLU A 76 -10.16 -0.18 6.53
N ALA A 77 -9.03 -0.39 7.21
CA ALA A 77 -8.89 -1.42 8.24
C ALA A 77 -9.85 -1.14 9.41
N ASN A 78 -9.78 0.05 10.01
CA ASN A 78 -10.66 0.48 11.11
C ASN A 78 -12.14 0.40 10.72
N LYS A 79 -12.50 0.73 9.48
CA LYS A 79 -13.88 0.56 8.99
C LYS A 79 -14.30 -0.92 8.89
N SER A 80 -13.37 -1.82 8.61
CA SER A 80 -13.66 -3.24 8.38
C SER A 80 -13.76 -4.08 9.65
N ASP A 81 -13.03 -3.69 10.70
CA ASP A 81 -12.96 -4.42 11.98
C ASP A 81 -13.39 -3.59 13.19
N GLU A 82 -13.94 -2.39 12.98
CA GLU A 82 -14.31 -1.44 14.03
C GLU A 82 -13.13 -1.02 14.93
N GLY A 83 -11.89 -1.16 14.44
CA GLY A 83 -10.67 -0.77 15.15
C GLY A 83 -10.46 0.75 15.27
N ASN A 84 -9.45 1.09 16.05
CA ASN A 84 -9.01 2.45 16.38
C ASN A 84 -7.47 2.60 16.28
N ARG A 85 -6.92 2.12 15.15
CA ARG A 85 -5.51 2.33 14.78
C ARG A 85 -5.24 3.76 14.34
#